data_AF-A0A931VTC4-F1
#
_entry.id   AF-A0A931VTC4-F1
#
_cell.length_a   1.000
_cell.length_b   1.000
_cell.length_c   1.000
_cell.angle_alpha   90.00
_cell.angle_beta   90.00
_cell.angle_gamma   90.00
#
_symmetry.space_group_name_H-M   'P 1'
#
loop_
_entity.id
_entity.type
_entity.pdbx_description
1 polymer ?
#
loop_
_entity_poly.entity_id
_entity_poly.type
_entity_poly.pdbx_seq_one_letter_code
_entity_poly.pdbx_strand_id
1 'polypeptide(L)'
;MILSTVHWLFRELSGLKRALLLGAAASLVGSAFAVAAPLVLRAAIDRMTGRGLESAAMLQTLAALAAVIALLALGEGVFRFSARWLLVSQARVQEHAVRERLVRHLLGLPRPSFHRSPCGDLMARLT
;
A
#
# COMPACT_ATOMS: atom_id res chain seq x y z
N MET A 1 -28.42 -1.23 -19.78
CA MET A 1 -27.09 -0.88 -20.34
C MET A 1 -26.08 -0.43 -19.28
N ILE A 2 -26.49 0.30 -18.23
CA ILE A 2 -25.58 0.78 -17.16
C ILE A 2 -25.14 -0.35 -16.20
N LEU A 3 -26.05 -1.29 -15.85
CA LEU A 3 -25.75 -2.39 -14.92
C LEU A 3 -24.67 -3.37 -15.44
N SER A 4 -24.63 -3.62 -16.75
CA SER A 4 -23.64 -4.49 -17.39
C SER A 4 -22.24 -3.87 -17.41
N THR A 5 -22.16 -2.53 -17.54
CA THR A 5 -20.88 -1.80 -17.48
C THR A 5 -20.28 -1.84 -16.08
N VAL A 6 -21.12 -1.72 -15.05
CA VAL A 6 -20.70 -1.79 -13.64
C VAL A 6 -20.18 -3.18 -13.28
N HIS A 7 -20.88 -4.24 -13.68
CA HIS A 7 -20.43 -5.61 -13.42
C HIS A 7 -19.16 -5.97 -14.22
N TRP A 8 -19.00 -5.44 -15.44
CA TRP A 8 -17.78 -5.61 -16.24
C TRP A 8 -16.57 -4.92 -15.59
N LEU A 9 -16.73 -3.68 -15.12
CA LEU A 9 -15.70 -2.96 -14.36
C LEU A 9 -15.29 -3.73 -13.10
N PHE A 10 -16.26 -4.31 -12.38
CA PHE A 10 -16.01 -5.11 -11.18
C PHE A 10 -15.26 -6.42 -11.45
N ARG A 11 -15.35 -6.97 -12.67
CA ARG A 11 -14.65 -8.19 -13.09
C ARG A 11 -13.19 -7.90 -13.45
N GLU A 12 -12.92 -6.76 -14.08
CA GLU A 12 -11.56 -6.28 -14.36
C GLU A 12 -10.80 -6.01 -13.04
N LEU A 13 -11.48 -5.46 -12.02
CA LEU A 13 -10.93 -5.18 -10.68
C LEU A 13 -10.64 -6.43 -9.83
N SER A 14 -10.91 -7.65 -10.31
CA SER A 14 -10.67 -8.88 -9.54
C SER A 14 -9.19 -9.09 -9.18
N GLY A 15 -8.26 -8.63 -10.02
CA GLY A 15 -6.83 -8.57 -9.71
C GLY A 15 -6.51 -7.59 -8.58
N LEU A 16 -7.20 -6.44 -8.57
CA LEU A 16 -7.06 -5.42 -7.52
C LEU A 16 -7.55 -5.96 -6.16
N LYS A 17 -8.62 -6.78 -6.13
CA LYS A 17 -9.10 -7.39 -4.87
C LYS A 17 -8.05 -8.26 -4.20
N ARG A 18 -7.31 -9.06 -4.97
CA ARG A 18 -6.21 -9.89 -4.44
C ARG A 18 -5.05 -9.03 -3.93
N ALA A 19 -4.69 -7.99 -4.68
CA ALA A 19 -3.67 -7.02 -4.28
C ALA A 19 -4.06 -6.24 -3.02
N LEU A 20 -5.32 -5.85 -2.91
CA LEU A 20 -5.90 -5.19 -1.74
C LEU A 20 -5.89 -6.11 -0.53
N LEU A 21 -6.29 -7.37 -0.67
CA LEU A 21 -6.25 -8.35 0.42
C LEU A 21 -4.81 -8.62 0.89
N LEU A 22 -3.87 -8.83 -0.04
CA LEU A 22 -2.46 -9.04 0.28
C LEU A 22 -1.80 -7.79 0.88
N GLY A 23 -2.08 -6.61 0.32
CA GLY A 23 -1.59 -5.33 0.82
C GLY A 23 -2.16 -4.99 2.19
N ALA A 24 -3.46 -5.25 2.42
CA ALA A 24 -4.11 -5.07 3.72
C ALA A 24 -3.56 -6.05 4.75
N ALA A 25 -3.38 -7.33 4.40
CA ALA A 25 -2.78 -8.32 5.29
C ALA A 25 -1.34 -7.94 5.66
N ALA A 26 -0.51 -7.56 4.68
CA ALA A 26 0.86 -7.09 4.92
C ALA A 26 0.89 -5.81 5.78
N SER A 27 -0.04 -4.87 5.55
CA SER A 27 -0.15 -3.65 6.35
C SER A 27 -0.61 -3.92 7.78
N LEU A 28 -1.52 -4.88 8.00
CA LEU A 28 -1.96 -5.28 9.34
C LEU A 28 -0.81 -5.89 10.13
N VAL A 29 -0.03 -6.77 9.51
CA VAL A 29 1.17 -7.35 10.11
C VAL A 29 2.18 -6.26 10.43
N GLY A 30 2.46 -5.35 9.49
CA GLY A 30 3.34 -4.19 9.72
C GLY A 30 2.87 -3.31 10.89
N SER A 31 1.57 -3.04 10.99
CA SER A 31 1.00 -2.28 12.12
C SER A 31 1.12 -3.01 13.46
N ALA A 32 1.06 -4.35 13.47
CA ALA A 32 1.31 -5.12 14.69
C ALA A 32 2.77 -4.98 15.16
N PHE A 33 3.74 -4.98 14.23
CA PHE A 33 5.15 -4.70 14.54
C PHE A 33 5.36 -3.28 15.09
N ALA A 34 4.65 -2.29 14.53
CA ALA A 34 4.69 -0.90 14.97
C ALA A 34 4.27 -0.75 16.45
N VAL A 35 3.26 -1.51 16.88
CA VAL A 35 2.75 -1.49 18.26
C VAL A 35 3.62 -2.35 19.19
N ALA A 36 4.28 -3.39 18.67
CA ALA A 36 5.19 -4.21 19.45
C ALA A 36 6.43 -3.44 19.94
N ALA A 37 6.97 -2.53 19.12
CA ALA A 37 8.14 -1.71 19.48
C ALA A 37 7.98 -0.92 20.80
N PRO A 38 6.93 -0.10 21.01
CA PRO A 38 6.73 0.62 22.26
C PRO A 38 6.39 -0.28 23.45
N LEU A 39 5.76 -1.44 23.23
CA LEU A 39 5.49 -2.42 24.32
C LEU A 39 6.78 -3.07 24.84
N VAL A 40 7.71 -3.41 23.93
CA VAL A 40 9.03 -3.92 24.30
C VAL A 40 9.83 -2.86 25.04
N LEU A 41 9.79 -1.61 24.57
CA LEU A 41 10.44 -0.48 25.24
C LEU A 41 9.87 -0.25 26.65
N ARG A 42 8.55 -0.31 26.82
CA ARG A 42 7.90 -0.20 28.13
C ARG A 42 8.34 -1.33 29.07
N ALA A 43 8.28 -2.58 28.61
CA ALA A 43 8.69 -3.73 29.42
C ALA A 43 10.17 -3.67 29.84
N ALA A 44 11.02 -3.06 29.00
CA ALA A 44 12.41 -2.81 29.33
C ALA A 44 12.58 -1.77 30.43
N ILE A 45 11.93 -0.60 30.28
CA ILE A 45 11.98 0.47 31.28
C ILE A 45 11.47 -0.05 32.63
N ASP A 46 10.37 -0.80 32.64
CA ASP A 46 9.81 -1.38 33.87
C ASP A 46 10.81 -2.31 34.58
N ARG A 47 11.57 -3.12 33.83
CA ARG A 47 12.61 -4.01 34.40
C ARG A 47 13.84 -3.27 34.91
N MET A 48 14.22 -2.17 34.26
CA MET A 48 15.37 -1.35 34.67
C MET A 48 15.04 -0.51 35.92
N THR A 49 13.80 -0.05 36.05
CA THR A 49 13.38 0.76 37.20
C THR A 49 13.14 -0.12 38.45
N GLY A 50 12.71 -1.37 38.27
CA GLY A 50 12.41 -2.30 39.38
C GLY A 50 13.62 -3.03 39.97
N ARG A 51 14.78 -3.04 39.31
CA ARG A 51 16.02 -3.65 39.81
C ARG A 51 17.15 -2.64 39.60
N GLY A 52 17.65 -2.04 40.68
CA GLY A 52 18.83 -1.17 40.61
C GLY A 52 20.02 -1.96 40.07
N LEU A 53 20.30 -1.82 38.77
CA LEU A 53 21.36 -2.52 38.05
C LEU A 53 22.64 -1.70 38.09
N GLU A 54 23.79 -2.36 38.28
CA GLU A 54 25.11 -1.73 38.14
C GLU A 54 25.30 -1.15 36.73
N SER A 55 25.95 0.02 36.64
CA SER A 55 26.06 0.85 35.43
C SER A 55 26.58 0.12 34.19
N ALA A 56 27.44 -0.90 34.37
CA ALA A 56 28.01 -1.67 33.26
C ALA A 56 27.00 -2.68 32.64
N ALA A 57 26.19 -3.36 33.45
CA ALA A 57 25.17 -4.28 32.98
C ALA A 57 23.99 -3.53 32.32
N MET A 58 23.72 -2.30 32.76
CA MET A 58 22.69 -1.42 32.22
C MET A 58 22.94 -1.07 30.74
N LEU A 59 24.18 -0.72 30.39
CA LEU A 59 24.58 -0.34 29.02
C LEU A 59 24.43 -1.49 28.01
N GLN A 60 24.83 -2.71 28.39
CA GLN A 60 24.67 -3.90 27.54
C GLN A 60 23.19 -4.24 27.31
N THR A 61 22.38 -4.15 28.36
CA THR A 61 20.94 -4.41 28.26
C THR A 61 20.25 -3.40 27.35
N LEU A 62 20.62 -2.11 27.47
CA LEU A 62 20.08 -1.03 26.64
C LEU A 62 20.49 -1.17 25.16
N ALA A 63 21.75 -1.54 24.89
CA ALA A 63 22.23 -1.78 23.54
C ALA A 63 21.50 -2.97 22.87
N ALA A 64 21.28 -4.05 23.61
CA ALA A 64 20.52 -5.20 23.11
C ALA A 64 19.06 -4.83 22.79
N LEU A 65 18.42 -4.03 23.63
CA LEU A 65 17.07 -3.51 23.40
C LEU A 65 16.98 -2.59 22.20
N ALA A 66 17.93 -1.65 22.06
CA ALA A 66 18.00 -0.77 20.90
C ALA A 66 18.16 -1.58 19.61
N ALA A 67 18.98 -2.63 19.62
CA ALA A 67 19.14 -3.53 18.48
C ALA A 67 17.84 -4.27 18.13
N VAL A 68 17.11 -4.78 19.13
CA VAL A 68 15.81 -5.45 18.91
C VAL A 68 14.78 -4.48 18.32
N ILE A 69 14.68 -3.26 18.86
CA ILE A 69 13.76 -2.24 18.36
C ILE A 69 14.13 -1.84 16.92
N ALA A 70 15.42 -1.66 16.63
CA ALA A 70 15.89 -1.37 15.28
C ALA A 70 15.50 -2.49 14.30
N LEU A 71 15.64 -3.75 14.71
CA LEU A 71 15.28 -4.90 13.88
C LEU A 71 13.76 -4.99 13.63
N LEU A 72 12.94 -4.68 14.65
CA LEU A 72 11.48 -4.60 14.52
C LEU A 72 11.07 -3.45 13.58
N ALA A 73 11.68 -2.28 13.72
CA ALA A 73 11.42 -1.12 12.86
C ALA A 73 11.82 -1.37 11.40
N LEU A 74 12.93 -2.07 11.17
CA LEU A 74 13.32 -2.52 9.82
C LEU A 74 12.29 -3.48 9.24
N GLY A 75 11.83 -4.46 10.03
CA GLY A 75 10.76 -5.38 9.62
C GLY A 75 9.48 -4.63 9.24
N GLU A 76 9.01 -3.73 10.10
CA GLU A 76 7.86 -2.86 9.85
C GLU A 76 8.02 -2.07 8.54
N GLY A 77 9.20 -1.47 8.33
CA GLY A 77 9.53 -0.72 7.12
C GLY A 77 9.40 -1.57 5.85
N VAL A 78 9.93 -2.79 5.87
CA VAL A 78 9.82 -3.74 4.75
C VAL A 78 8.37 -4.09 4.46
N PHE A 79 7.59 -4.49 5.48
CA PHE A 79 6.18 -4.84 5.29
C PHE A 79 5.35 -3.67 4.78
N ARG A 80 5.56 -2.46 5.30
CA ARG A 80 4.88 -1.25 4.80
C ARG A 80 5.28 -0.91 3.37
N PHE A 81 6.55 -1.04 3.03
CA PHE A 81 7.03 -0.79 1.68
C PHE A 81 6.42 -1.78 0.70
N SER A 82 6.45 -3.07 1.02
CA SER A 82 5.83 -4.12 0.20
C SER A 82 4.33 -3.90 0.03
N ALA A 83 3.60 -3.54 1.09
CA ALA A 83 2.17 -3.24 1.02
C ALA A 83 1.89 -2.07 0.07
N ARG A 84 2.63 -0.95 0.19
CA ARG A 84 2.50 0.19 -0.72
C ARG A 84 2.82 -0.19 -2.17
N TRP A 85 3.90 -0.92 -2.38
CA TRP A 85 4.34 -1.30 -3.72
C TRP A 85 3.33 -2.22 -4.42
N LEU A 86 2.77 -3.22 -3.71
CA LEU A 86 1.70 -4.08 -4.22
C LEU A 86 0.45 -3.30 -4.61
N LEU A 87 0.02 -2.34 -3.78
CA LEU A 87 -1.16 -1.53 -4.07
C LEU A 87 -0.96 -0.61 -5.28
N VAL A 88 0.16 0.12 -5.33
CA VAL A 88 0.43 1.09 -6.40
C VAL A 88 0.69 0.40 -7.73
N SER A 89 1.45 -0.69 -7.75
CA SER A 89 1.72 -1.43 -8.99
C SER A 89 0.44 -1.95 -9.63
N GLN A 90 -0.45 -2.54 -8.82
CA GLN A 90 -1.70 -3.12 -9.30
C GLN A 90 -2.71 -2.04 -9.72
N ALA A 91 -2.72 -0.89 -9.03
CA ALA A 91 -3.48 0.28 -9.45
C ALA A 91 -3.02 0.80 -10.82
N ARG A 92 -1.71 0.91 -11.07
CA ARG A 92 -1.17 1.35 -12.37
C ARG A 92 -1.51 0.40 -13.51
N VAL A 93 -1.43 -0.91 -13.29
CA VAL A 93 -1.80 -1.91 -14.31
C VAL A 93 -3.27 -1.77 -14.70
N GLN A 94 -4.16 -1.59 -13.72
CA GLN A 94 -5.59 -1.36 -13.97
C GLN A 94 -5.84 -0.04 -14.71
N GLU A 95 -5.17 1.04 -14.30
CA GLU A 95 -5.27 2.35 -14.95
C GLU A 95 -4.86 2.28 -16.43
N HIS A 96 -3.74 1.60 -16.72
CA HIS A 96 -3.28 1.41 -18.10
C HIS A 96 -4.27 0.60 -18.94
N ALA A 97 -4.85 -0.47 -18.39
CA ALA A 97 -5.85 -1.26 -19.10
C ALA A 97 -7.11 -0.43 -19.44
N VAL A 98 -7.56 0.43 -18.53
CA VAL A 98 -8.69 1.34 -18.76
C VAL A 98 -8.35 2.39 -19.82
N ARG A 99 -7.17 3.03 -19.71
CA ARG A 99 -6.70 4.02 -20.70
C ARG A 99 -6.59 3.42 -22.09
N GLU A 100 -6.00 2.23 -22.22
CA GLU A 100 -5.82 1.56 -23.52
C GLU A 100 -7.18 1.26 -24.16
N ARG A 101 -8.16 0.80 -23.38
CA ARG A 101 -9.50 0.49 -23.88
C ARG A 101 -10.28 1.74 -24.27
N LEU A 102 -10.14 2.82 -23.50
CA LEU A 102 -10.72 4.12 -23.82
C LEU A 102 -10.16 4.63 -25.16
N VAL A 103 -8.84 4.63 -25.32
CA VAL A 103 -8.19 5.05 -26.58
C VAL A 103 -8.64 4.18 -27.75
N ARG A 104 -8.68 2.85 -27.58
CA ARG A 104 -9.14 1.92 -28.62
C ARG A 104 -10.59 2.18 -29.02
N HIS A 105 -11.47 2.47 -28.06
CA HIS A 105 -12.86 2.83 -28.34
C HIS A 105 -12.96 4.13 -29.11
N LEU A 106 -12.20 5.16 -28.71
CA LEU A 106 -12.14 6.45 -29.40
C LEU A 106 -11.69 6.30 -30.85
N LEU A 107 -10.65 5.50 -31.11
CA LEU A 107 -10.16 5.25 -32.47
C LEU A 107 -11.16 4.48 -33.36
N GLY A 108 -12.13 3.77 -32.77
CA GLY A 108 -13.16 3.04 -33.51
C GLY A 108 -14.41 3.86 -33.87
N LEU A 109 -14.54 5.11 -33.41
CA LEU A 109 -15.74 5.92 -33.65
C LEU A 109 -15.78 6.50 -35.09
N PRO A 110 -16.93 6.45 -35.78
CA PRO A 110 -17.07 7.00 -37.13
C PRO A 110 -16.94 8.53 -37.12
N ARG A 111 -16.35 9.08 -38.20
CA ARG A 111 -15.99 10.50 -38.40
C ARG A 111 -17.04 11.56 -37.98
N PRO A 112 -18.37 11.36 -38.11
CA PRO A 112 -19.35 12.37 -37.68
C PRO A 112 -19.35 12.63 -36.16
N SER A 113 -18.91 11.67 -35.36
CA SER A 113 -18.92 11.74 -33.90
C SER A 113 -17.92 12.78 -33.36
N PHE A 114 -16.79 12.94 -34.05
CA PHE A 114 -15.74 13.90 -33.70
C PHE A 114 -16.11 15.36 -34.01
N HIS A 115 -17.15 15.61 -34.81
CA HIS A 115 -17.68 16.96 -35.01
C HIS A 115 -18.56 17.44 -33.85
N ARG A 116 -19.12 16.52 -33.03
CA ARG A 116 -19.96 16.85 -31.86
C ARG A 116 -19.18 16.98 -30.55
N SER A 117 -17.95 16.48 -30.49
CA SER A 117 -17.09 16.55 -29.31
C SER A 117 -15.71 17.07 -29.72
N PRO A 118 -15.32 18.30 -29.37
CA PRO A 118 -14.01 18.84 -29.71
C PRO A 118 -12.89 17.92 -29.22
N CYS A 119 -11.85 17.70 -30.04
CA CYS A 119 -10.68 16.92 -29.63
C CYS A 119 -10.04 17.43 -28.33
N GLY A 120 -10.17 18.72 -28.01
CA GLY A 120 -9.71 19.30 -26.75
C GLY A 120 -10.45 18.76 -25.51
N ASP A 121 -11.77 18.58 -25.58
CA ASP A 121 -12.56 18.02 -24.47
C ASP A 121 -12.31 16.51 -24.31
N LEU A 122 -12.00 15.83 -25.42
CA LEU A 122 -11.56 14.43 -25.42
C LEU A 122 -10.18 14.25 -24.78
N MET A 123 -9.21 15.11 -25.12
CA MET A 123 -7.88 15.10 -24.49
C MET A 123 -7.93 15.46 -23.01
N ALA A 124 -8.78 16.42 -22.62
CA ALA A 124 -8.96 16.79 -21.21
C ALA A 124 -9.47 15.64 -20.33
N ARG A 125 -10.18 14.66 -20.91
CA ARG A 125 -10.69 13.47 -20.20
C ARG A 125 -9.69 12.31 -20.13
N LEU A 126 -8.56 12.41 -20.82
CA LEU A 126 -7.53 11.36 -20.94
C LEU A 126 -6.30 11.60 -20.07
N THR A 127 -6.14 12.80 -19.52
CA THR A 127 -5.09 13.18 -18.55
C THR A 127 -5.51 12.89 -17.12
#